data_AF-A0A9R1VSI2-F1
#
_entry.id   AF-A0A9R1VSI2-F1
#
_cell.length_a   1.000
_cell.length_b   1.000
_cell.length_c   1.000
_cell.angle_alpha   90.00
_cell.angle_beta   90.00
_cell.angle_gamma   90.00
#
_symmetry.space_group_name_H-M   'P 1'
#
loop_
_entity.id
_entity.type
_entity.pdbx_description
1 polymer ?
#
loop_
_entity_poly.entity_id
_entity_poly.type
_entity_poly.pdbx_seq_one_letter_code
_entity_poly.pdbx_strand_id
1 'polypeptide(L)'
;MRRNIVEKKNTTSPNPRSNKEKPSSTQSLISKHLKKVYPVGIHKTSSLLSLSSLSLTLSHNSNDSFTDSSPTLEQTISSALQLIITPTPSRREQPVAKTTSNHVNNLDPINCEDQGLRRCNWITKNSDKLYVEFHDECWGVPVYDDNQLFELLSLCGMLMNYNWTEILKRKNLVREAFYGFEPNIVAKMGEEDIMEIASNKDMMLGESRVRSIVENAKCILKIAKTHGSFSGYMWGSVNYKPTINRCRHPRNVPLRTPKAEAISKDLLKHGFRLVGPVIVYSFMQAAGISIDHLVDCFRFSECVNLAERPWRHV
;
A
#
# COMPACT_ATOMS: atom_id res chain seq x y z
N MET A 1 -19.24 77.55 35.21
CA MET A 1 -19.29 77.73 33.74
C MET A 1 -18.93 76.39 33.11
N ARG A 2 -19.64 75.70 32.21
CA ARG A 2 -20.93 75.75 31.48
C ARG A 2 -21.22 74.24 31.18
N ARG A 3 -22.39 73.65 31.54
CA ARG A 3 -23.61 73.40 30.70
C ARG A 3 -23.33 72.53 29.45
N ASN A 4 -24.02 71.42 29.11
CA ASN A 4 -25.43 70.98 29.12
C ASN A 4 -25.49 69.41 29.07
N ILE A 5 -26.43 68.64 29.64
CA ILE A 5 -27.92 68.55 29.60
C ILE A 5 -28.48 67.87 28.31
N VAL A 6 -28.97 66.63 28.49
CA VAL A 6 -30.24 65.99 28.02
C VAL A 6 -30.35 65.67 26.50
N GLU A 7 -30.66 64.44 26.05
CA GLU A 7 -32.00 63.81 26.04
C GLU A 7 -32.00 62.26 25.97
N LYS A 8 -32.98 61.68 26.67
CA LYS A 8 -33.52 60.32 26.50
C LYS A 8 -34.38 60.24 25.23
N LYS A 9 -34.46 59.06 24.61
CA LYS A 9 -35.75 58.43 24.27
C LYS A 9 -35.63 56.92 24.05
N ASN A 10 -36.45 56.20 24.81
CA ASN A 10 -36.72 54.77 24.78
C ASN A 10 -37.63 54.37 23.61
N THR A 11 -37.80 53.05 23.48
CA THR A 11 -38.89 52.28 22.82
C THR A 11 -38.70 52.11 21.30
N THR A 12 -38.84 50.93 20.68
CA THR A 12 -39.59 49.71 21.01
C THR A 12 -39.16 48.60 20.03
N SER A 13 -39.06 47.34 20.48
CA SER A 13 -39.08 46.18 19.56
C SER A 13 -40.42 46.09 18.83
N PRO A 14 -40.48 45.47 17.63
CA PRO A 14 -40.83 44.05 17.59
C PRO A 14 -40.07 43.24 16.52
N ASN A 15 -39.67 42.04 16.90
CA ASN A 15 -39.46 40.91 15.98
C ASN A 15 -40.85 40.50 15.43
N PRO A 16 -41.05 40.08 14.17
CA PRO A 16 -40.71 38.70 13.82
C PRO A 16 -40.42 38.40 12.33
N ARG A 17 -39.96 37.16 12.09
CA ARG A 17 -40.10 36.28 10.90
C ARG A 17 -38.83 35.99 10.10
N SER A 18 -38.30 34.81 10.42
CA SER A 18 -38.06 33.70 9.49
C SER A 18 -37.59 34.03 8.08
N ASN A 19 -36.30 33.82 7.82
CA ASN A 19 -35.85 33.29 6.54
C ASN A 19 -35.02 32.03 6.81
N LYS A 20 -35.61 30.89 6.42
CA LYS A 20 -34.92 29.61 6.26
C LYS A 20 -33.96 29.76 5.07
N GLU A 21 -32.67 29.89 5.34
CA GLU A 21 -31.66 29.64 4.32
C GLU A 21 -31.46 28.13 4.18
N LYS A 22 -31.78 27.62 2.98
CA LYS A 22 -31.51 26.25 2.53
C LYS A 22 -29.99 26.09 2.31
N PRO A 23 -29.35 24.99 2.73
CA PRO A 23 -28.09 24.59 2.13
C PRO A 23 -28.36 23.97 0.76
N SER A 24 -27.84 24.62 -0.28
CA SER A 24 -27.89 24.18 -1.67
C SER A 24 -26.82 23.13 -1.98
N SER A 25 -27.29 21.95 -2.39
CA SER A 25 -26.79 21.16 -3.54
C SER A 25 -25.40 20.49 -3.55
N THR A 26 -24.89 19.95 -2.43
CA THR A 26 -23.84 18.90 -2.48
C THR A 26 -24.42 17.47 -2.64
N GLN A 27 -25.70 17.27 -2.35
CA GLN A 27 -26.40 15.98 -2.47
C GLN A 27 -26.63 15.50 -3.91
N SER A 28 -26.38 16.35 -4.92
CA SER A 28 -26.63 16.06 -6.34
C SER A 28 -25.43 15.42 -7.06
N LEU A 29 -24.20 15.61 -6.55
CA LEU A 29 -22.98 15.13 -7.21
C LEU A 29 -22.67 13.66 -6.86
N ILE A 30 -22.97 13.25 -5.62
CA ILE A 30 -22.74 11.89 -5.11
C ILE A 30 -23.57 10.87 -5.91
N SER A 31 -24.86 11.14 -6.16
CA SER A 31 -25.73 10.18 -6.86
C SER A 31 -25.49 10.09 -8.37
N LYS A 32 -24.84 11.08 -9.02
CA LYS A 32 -24.73 11.11 -10.49
C LYS A 32 -23.50 10.36 -11.02
N HIS A 33 -22.43 10.25 -10.23
CA HIS A 33 -21.23 9.55 -10.68
C HIS A 33 -21.34 8.03 -10.49
N LEU A 34 -22.06 7.58 -9.46
CA LEU A 34 -22.18 6.16 -9.11
C LEU A 34 -23.31 5.43 -9.86
N LYS A 35 -24.32 6.16 -10.38
CA LYS A 35 -25.41 5.57 -11.18
C LYS A 35 -25.04 5.26 -12.64
N LYS A 36 -23.82 5.57 -13.08
CA LYS A 36 -23.41 5.35 -14.47
C LYS A 36 -22.82 3.95 -14.73
N VAL A 37 -22.63 3.10 -13.71
CA VAL A 37 -21.91 1.83 -13.92
C VAL A 37 -22.72 0.57 -13.59
N TYR A 38 -23.67 0.51 -12.64
CA TYR A 38 -24.45 -0.74 -12.43
C TYR A 38 -25.86 -0.54 -11.85
N PRO A 39 -26.92 -1.17 -12.40
CA PRO A 39 -28.25 -1.25 -11.79
C PRO A 39 -28.52 -2.60 -11.10
N VAL A 40 -29.38 -2.57 -10.07
CA VAL A 40 -30.06 -3.69 -9.36
C VAL A 40 -29.21 -4.40 -8.30
N GLY A 41 -29.69 -4.79 -7.11
CA GLY A 41 -31.00 -4.74 -6.45
C GLY A 41 -30.84 -5.27 -5.02
N ILE A 42 -31.60 -4.71 -4.08
CA ILE A 42 -31.47 -4.88 -2.63
C ILE A 42 -32.16 -6.17 -2.17
N HIS A 43 -31.47 -6.99 -1.38
CA HIS A 43 -32.11 -7.81 -0.34
C HIS A 43 -31.25 -7.82 0.94
N LYS A 44 -31.87 -7.33 2.03
CA LYS A 44 -31.35 -7.32 3.41
C LYS A 44 -31.56 -8.69 4.04
N THR A 45 -30.55 -9.21 4.74
CA THR A 45 -30.75 -9.94 6.00
C THR A 45 -29.58 -9.73 6.96
N SER A 46 -29.96 -9.54 8.21
CA SER A 46 -29.21 -9.24 9.40
C SER A 46 -28.69 -10.50 10.10
N SER A 47 -27.47 -10.46 10.67
CA SER A 47 -27.23 -10.87 12.07
C SER A 47 -25.74 -10.74 12.44
N LEU A 48 -25.54 -10.25 13.66
CA LEU A 48 -24.28 -10.04 14.37
C LEU A 48 -23.74 -11.37 14.91
N LEU A 49 -22.41 -11.58 14.96
CA LEU A 49 -21.76 -12.37 16.00
C LEU A 49 -20.23 -12.12 16.07
N SER A 50 -19.82 -11.56 17.21
CA SER A 50 -18.64 -11.86 18.06
C SER A 50 -17.23 -12.02 17.46
N LEU A 51 -16.32 -11.16 17.92
CA LEU A 51 -14.86 -11.25 17.74
C LEU A 51 -14.23 -12.19 18.79
N SER A 52 -13.43 -13.16 18.34
CA SER A 52 -12.31 -13.66 19.13
C SER A 52 -11.20 -14.21 18.23
N SER A 53 -10.02 -13.60 18.37
CA SER A 53 -8.66 -14.15 18.29
C SER A 53 -8.48 -15.51 17.60
N LEU A 54 -7.74 -15.52 16.48
CA LEU A 54 -6.73 -16.51 16.07
C LEU A 54 -6.15 -16.09 14.71
N SER A 55 -4.92 -15.57 14.68
CA SER A 55 -4.15 -15.42 13.44
C SER A 55 -2.82 -16.15 13.62
N LEU A 56 -2.80 -17.38 13.13
CA LEU A 56 -1.61 -18.17 12.85
C LEU A 56 -1.91 -18.92 11.57
N THR A 57 -1.39 -18.41 10.45
CA THR A 57 -0.93 -19.12 9.23
C THR A 57 -0.97 -18.14 8.04
N LEU A 58 0.20 -17.68 7.60
CA LEU A 58 0.36 -17.18 6.23
C LEU A 58 1.81 -17.43 5.80
N SER A 59 2.03 -18.54 5.09
CA SER A 59 3.04 -18.69 4.05
C SER A 59 3.19 -20.17 3.72
N HIS A 60 2.86 -20.50 2.47
CA HIS A 60 3.14 -21.70 1.66
C HIS A 60 1.83 -22.30 1.16
N ASN A 61 1.46 -21.92 -0.06
CA ASN A 61 0.85 -22.83 -1.02
C ASN A 61 1.03 -22.25 -2.43
N SER A 62 1.85 -22.94 -3.22
CA SER A 62 1.92 -22.83 -4.68
C SER A 62 2.11 -24.25 -5.20
N ASN A 63 1.04 -24.87 -5.67
CA ASN A 63 0.86 -25.32 -7.05
C ASN A 63 -0.20 -26.42 -7.17
N ASP A 64 -1.00 -26.27 -8.20
CA ASP A 64 -1.96 -27.23 -8.72
C ASP A 64 -1.26 -28.42 -9.40
N SER A 65 -1.78 -29.61 -9.05
CA SER A 65 -2.17 -30.73 -9.91
C SER A 65 -1.22 -31.24 -11.00
N PHE A 66 -0.72 -32.47 -10.82
CA PHE A 66 -0.62 -33.48 -11.89
C PHE A 66 -0.83 -34.92 -11.36
N THR A 67 -1.88 -35.54 -11.92
CA THR A 67 -2.11 -36.97 -12.25
C THR A 67 -1.86 -38.06 -11.20
N ASP A 68 -2.98 -38.68 -10.82
CA ASP A 68 -3.11 -40.03 -10.27
C ASP A 68 -2.30 -41.07 -11.06
N SER A 69 -1.44 -41.81 -10.34
CA SER A 69 -1.21 -43.26 -10.48
C SER A 69 -0.26 -43.71 -9.35
N SER A 70 -0.79 -44.44 -8.37
CA SER A 70 -0.02 -45.14 -7.32
C SER A 70 0.76 -46.32 -7.94
N PRO A 71 1.91 -46.77 -7.38
CA PRO A 71 1.87 -47.63 -6.18
C PRO A 71 2.99 -47.44 -5.12
N THR A 72 2.57 -47.74 -3.89
CA THR A 72 3.22 -48.30 -2.69
C THR A 72 4.74 -48.32 -2.50
N LEU A 73 5.15 -47.70 -1.38
CA LEU A 73 6.07 -48.15 -0.33
C LEU A 73 6.79 -49.50 -0.57
N GLU A 74 8.03 -49.46 -1.05
CA GLU A 74 9.16 -50.30 -0.62
C GLU A 74 10.45 -49.86 -1.36
N GLN A 75 11.62 -49.95 -0.69
CA GLN A 75 13.00 -49.68 -1.17
C GLN A 75 13.46 -48.21 -1.00
N THR A 76 14.09 -47.75 0.10
CA THR A 76 15.14 -48.31 0.97
C THR A 76 16.48 -48.53 0.24
N ILE A 77 17.41 -47.55 0.43
CA ILE A 77 18.88 -47.68 0.49
C ILE A 77 19.69 -47.75 -0.83
N SER A 78 20.84 -47.05 -0.80
CA SER A 78 22.04 -47.06 -1.69
C SER A 78 22.11 -45.92 -2.72
N SER A 79 23.23 -45.23 -2.94
CA SER A 79 24.57 -45.29 -2.35
C SER A 79 25.34 -44.03 -2.74
N ALA A 80 26.22 -43.63 -1.83
CA ALA A 80 27.22 -42.59 -2.03
C ALA A 80 28.35 -43.07 -2.95
N LEU A 81 29.00 -42.09 -3.61
CA LEU A 81 30.40 -42.08 -4.10
C LEU A 81 30.75 -43.02 -5.27
N GLN A 82 31.17 -42.43 -6.41
CA GLN A 82 32.55 -42.44 -6.95
C GLN A 82 32.63 -41.38 -8.08
N LEU A 83 33.36 -40.26 -7.99
CA LEU A 83 34.81 -39.99 -8.05
C LEU A 83 35.50 -40.25 -9.41
N ILE A 84 36.07 -39.15 -9.96
CA ILE A 84 37.24 -39.03 -10.88
C ILE A 84 36.88 -39.36 -12.36
N ILE A 85 37.05 -38.49 -13.38
CA ILE A 85 38.28 -38.00 -14.04
C ILE A 85 37.89 -36.88 -15.06
N THR A 86 38.68 -35.81 -15.14
CA THR A 86 38.91 -34.96 -16.35
C THR A 86 40.43 -35.03 -16.64
N PRO A 87 40.97 -34.88 -17.88
CA PRO A 87 40.81 -33.68 -18.74
C PRO A 87 40.86 -33.85 -20.30
N THR A 88 40.55 -32.72 -20.96
CA THR A 88 40.73 -32.14 -22.33
C THR A 88 41.92 -32.59 -23.23
N PRO A 89 42.19 -32.04 -24.47
CA PRO A 89 41.52 -31.03 -25.36
C PRO A 89 41.55 -31.38 -26.90
N SER A 90 41.25 -30.39 -27.78
CA SER A 90 41.62 -30.22 -29.23
C SER A 90 40.39 -30.21 -30.18
N ARG A 91 40.20 -29.38 -31.22
CA ARG A 91 40.88 -28.21 -31.84
C ARG A 91 39.92 -27.61 -32.89
N ARG A 92 40.02 -26.28 -33.06
CA ARG A 92 39.60 -25.37 -34.15
C ARG A 92 39.41 -25.98 -35.56
N GLU A 93 38.36 -25.56 -36.29
CA GLU A 93 38.43 -24.68 -37.48
C GLU A 93 37.05 -24.38 -38.13
N GLN A 94 36.92 -23.16 -38.66
CA GLN A 94 35.93 -22.64 -39.63
C GLN A 94 36.66 -22.51 -40.99
N PRO A 95 36.03 -22.42 -42.21
CA PRO A 95 35.29 -21.19 -42.60
C PRO A 95 34.28 -21.24 -43.81
N VAL A 96 33.65 -20.07 -44.05
CA VAL A 96 33.09 -19.47 -45.30
C VAL A 96 31.61 -19.64 -45.71
N ALA A 97 31.07 -18.49 -46.15
CA ALA A 97 29.72 -18.03 -46.45
C ALA A 97 29.04 -18.48 -47.77
N LYS A 98 27.72 -18.24 -47.87
CA LYS A 98 26.98 -17.74 -49.06
C LYS A 98 25.51 -17.32 -48.75
N THR A 99 25.27 -16.01 -48.83
CA THR A 99 24.26 -15.26 -49.61
C THR A 99 22.74 -15.64 -49.64
N THR A 100 21.94 -14.65 -49.18
CA THR A 100 20.57 -14.20 -49.61
C THR A 100 19.34 -15.12 -49.53
N SER A 101 18.31 -14.67 -48.81
CA SER A 101 17.06 -14.18 -49.42
C SER A 101 16.13 -13.52 -48.38
N ASN A 102 15.44 -12.46 -48.83
CA ASN A 102 14.43 -11.72 -48.09
C ASN A 102 13.16 -12.57 -47.87
N HIS A 103 12.57 -12.52 -46.67
CA HIS A 103 11.13 -12.62 -46.54
C HIS A 103 10.61 -11.74 -45.40
N VAL A 104 9.54 -11.02 -45.73
CA VAL A 104 8.88 -9.97 -44.97
C VAL A 104 7.76 -10.58 -44.11
N ASN A 105 7.55 -9.98 -42.93
CA ASN A 105 6.41 -10.08 -42.01
C ASN A 105 6.26 -11.34 -41.14
N ASN A 106 6.60 -11.19 -39.85
CA ASN A 106 5.64 -11.45 -38.78
C ASN A 106 5.99 -10.59 -37.55
N LEU A 107 4.98 -9.90 -37.02
CA LEU A 107 5.04 -9.15 -35.77
C LEU A 107 5.01 -10.17 -34.63
N ASP A 108 6.19 -10.50 -34.11
CA ASP A 108 6.29 -11.23 -32.86
C ASP A 108 5.86 -10.34 -31.67
N PRO A 109 5.18 -10.89 -30.66
CA PRO A 109 4.73 -10.13 -29.51
C PRO A 109 5.94 -9.60 -28.75
N ILE A 110 5.84 -8.35 -28.28
CA ILE A 110 6.83 -7.64 -27.48
C ILE A 110 7.36 -8.57 -26.38
N ASN A 111 8.51 -9.18 -26.64
CA ASN A 111 9.26 -9.94 -25.67
C ASN A 111 9.92 -8.90 -24.78
N CYS A 112 9.37 -8.71 -23.59
CA CYS A 112 9.95 -7.81 -22.59
C CYS A 112 11.19 -8.52 -22.05
N GLU A 113 12.31 -8.40 -22.77
CA GLU A 113 13.60 -8.91 -22.34
C GLU A 113 13.93 -8.28 -20.98
N ASP A 114 14.10 -9.15 -19.98
CA ASP A 114 14.63 -8.83 -18.66
C ASP A 114 16.06 -8.28 -18.84
N GLN A 115 16.16 -6.98 -19.08
CA GLN A 115 17.37 -6.18 -18.92
C GLN A 115 17.97 -6.64 -17.59
N GLY A 116 19.18 -7.24 -17.59
CA GLY A 116 19.79 -8.03 -16.51
C GLY A 116 19.97 -7.34 -15.15
N LEU A 117 18.90 -6.76 -14.61
CA LEU A 117 18.78 -6.03 -13.37
C LEU A 117 18.49 -7.06 -12.28
N ARG A 118 19.40 -7.13 -11.31
CA ARG A 118 19.15 -7.92 -10.11
C ARG A 118 18.11 -7.21 -9.25
N ARG A 119 16.99 -7.88 -8.98
CA ARG A 119 15.95 -7.44 -8.05
C ARG A 119 16.06 -8.18 -6.72
N CYS A 120 15.39 -7.69 -5.69
CA CYS A 120 15.27 -8.43 -4.44
C CYS A 120 14.58 -9.79 -4.65
N ASN A 121 14.93 -10.81 -3.85
CA ASN A 121 14.45 -12.19 -4.07
C ASN A 121 12.93 -12.41 -3.98
N TRP A 122 12.18 -11.47 -3.40
CA TRP A 122 10.71 -11.53 -3.41
C TRP A 122 10.10 -11.12 -4.75
N ILE A 123 10.91 -10.60 -5.68
CA ILE A 123 10.56 -10.47 -7.09
C ILE A 123 11.18 -11.65 -7.84
N THR A 124 10.31 -12.49 -8.38
CA THR A 124 10.67 -13.69 -9.14
C THR A 124 10.32 -13.50 -10.61
N LYS A 125 10.82 -14.39 -11.47
CA LYS A 125 10.47 -14.38 -12.91
C LYS A 125 8.98 -14.52 -13.19
N ASN A 126 8.23 -15.10 -12.25
CA ASN A 126 6.79 -15.32 -12.36
C ASN A 126 5.99 -14.29 -11.56
N SER A 127 6.64 -13.27 -11.00
CA SER A 127 5.94 -12.21 -10.28
C SER A 127 5.07 -11.40 -11.24
N ASP A 128 3.88 -11.01 -10.78
CA ASP A 128 2.96 -10.17 -11.54
C ASP A 128 3.63 -8.82 -11.88
N LYS A 129 3.39 -8.32 -13.10
CA LYS A 129 3.99 -7.08 -13.59
C LYS A 129 3.75 -5.90 -12.66
N LEU A 130 2.57 -5.79 -12.05
CA LEU A 130 2.26 -4.71 -11.10
C LEU A 130 3.13 -4.78 -9.85
N TYR A 131 3.48 -5.98 -9.39
CA TYR A 131 4.34 -6.14 -8.23
C TYR A 131 5.80 -5.83 -8.55
N VAL A 132 6.25 -6.19 -9.76
CA VAL A 132 7.58 -5.79 -10.28
C VAL A 132 7.67 -4.26 -10.37
N GLU A 133 6.68 -3.60 -10.96
CA GLU A 133 6.62 -2.14 -11.08
C GLU A 133 6.58 -1.45 -9.71
N PHE A 134 5.79 -1.98 -8.77
CA PHE A 134 5.78 -1.47 -7.41
C PHE A 134 7.15 -1.58 -6.73
N HIS A 135 7.86 -2.70 -6.88
CA HIS A 135 9.23 -2.84 -6.38
C HIS A 135 10.20 -1.87 -7.06
N ASP A 136 10.11 -1.77 -8.39
CA ASP A 136 11.05 -1.04 -9.22
C ASP A 136 10.84 0.48 -9.13
N GLU A 137 9.63 0.97 -8.83
CA GLU A 137 9.34 2.41 -8.90
C GLU A 137 8.92 3.03 -7.57
N CYS A 138 8.28 2.26 -6.69
CA CYS A 138 7.64 2.79 -5.49
C CYS A 138 8.32 2.32 -4.19
N TRP A 139 8.57 1.03 -4.05
CA TRP A 139 8.96 0.43 -2.78
C TRP A 139 10.38 0.87 -2.37
N GLY A 140 10.52 1.35 -1.14
CA GLY A 140 11.77 1.92 -0.63
C GLY A 140 12.10 3.31 -1.17
N VAL A 141 11.26 3.91 -2.01
CA VAL A 141 11.43 5.32 -2.41
C VAL A 141 10.87 6.22 -1.31
N PRO A 142 11.63 7.21 -0.81
CA PRO A 142 11.16 8.12 0.24
C PRO A 142 9.90 8.90 -0.18
N VAL A 143 8.83 8.75 0.60
CA VAL A 143 7.57 9.46 0.42
C VAL A 143 7.41 10.52 1.50
N TYR A 144 7.09 11.76 1.10
CA TYR A 144 6.93 12.90 2.01
C TYR A 144 5.54 13.53 1.97
N ASP A 145 4.68 13.12 1.05
CA ASP A 145 3.32 13.63 0.90
C ASP A 145 2.36 12.91 1.85
N ASP A 146 1.53 13.67 2.58
CA ASP A 146 0.62 13.13 3.61
C ASP A 146 -0.42 12.18 3.02
N ASN A 147 -0.97 12.49 1.84
CA ASN A 147 -1.99 11.66 1.20
C ASN A 147 -1.40 10.33 0.74
N GLN A 148 -0.20 10.36 0.13
CA GLN A 148 0.52 9.15 -0.27
C GLN A 148 0.94 8.29 0.93
N LEU A 149 1.39 8.90 2.02
CA LEU A 149 1.71 8.16 3.26
C LEU A 149 0.46 7.54 3.88
N PHE A 150 -0.68 8.25 3.86
CA PHE A 150 -1.94 7.72 4.34
C PHE A 150 -2.45 6.56 3.46
N GLU A 151 -2.35 6.69 2.14
CA GLU A 151 -2.64 5.61 1.19
C GLU A 151 -1.77 4.39 1.50
N LEU A 152 -0.45 4.55 1.57
CA LEU A 152 0.48 3.44 1.83
C LEU A 152 0.20 2.76 3.16
N LEU A 153 -0.05 3.50 4.24
CA LEU A 153 -0.40 2.92 5.54
C LEU A 153 -1.69 2.09 5.45
N SER A 154 -2.69 2.60 4.73
CA SER A 154 -3.97 1.92 4.54
C SER A 154 -3.83 0.64 3.71
N LEU A 155 -3.03 0.69 2.63
CA LEU A 155 -2.71 -0.49 1.81
C LEU A 155 -1.91 -1.53 2.61
N CYS A 156 -0.95 -1.12 3.44
CA CYS A 156 -0.24 -2.04 4.34
C CYS A 156 -1.18 -2.71 5.35
N GLY A 157 -2.22 -2.02 5.80
CA GLY A 157 -3.27 -2.61 6.64
C GLY A 157 -4.02 -3.78 5.98
N MET A 158 -4.03 -3.85 4.64
CA MET A 158 -4.66 -4.94 3.87
C MET A 158 -3.79 -6.22 3.83
N LEU A 159 -2.51 -6.14 4.19
CA LEU A 159 -1.58 -7.28 4.22
C LEU A 159 -1.98 -8.39 5.20
N MET A 160 -2.91 -8.10 6.12
CA MET A 160 -3.50 -9.12 7.00
C MET A 160 -4.27 -10.20 6.22
N ASN A 161 -4.73 -9.90 5.01
CA ASN A 161 -5.64 -10.77 4.26
C ASN A 161 -5.24 -10.99 2.81
N TYR A 162 -4.36 -10.14 2.27
CA TYR A 162 -3.97 -10.16 0.86
C TYR A 162 -2.47 -10.00 0.74
N ASN A 163 -1.89 -10.55 -0.33
CA ASN A 163 -0.52 -10.24 -0.70
C ASN A 163 -0.42 -8.92 -1.48
N TRP A 164 0.79 -8.42 -1.71
CA TRP A 164 1.01 -7.17 -2.44
C TRP A 164 0.41 -7.17 -3.85
N THR A 165 0.53 -8.26 -4.61
CA THR A 165 -0.06 -8.36 -5.95
C THR A 165 -1.57 -8.11 -5.92
N GLU A 166 -2.27 -8.76 -4.99
CA GLU A 166 -3.70 -8.60 -4.80
C GLU A 166 -4.10 -7.18 -4.37
N ILE A 167 -3.30 -6.54 -3.52
CA ILE A 167 -3.52 -5.16 -3.08
C ILE A 167 -3.30 -4.19 -4.25
N LEU A 168 -2.21 -4.37 -5.00
CA LEU A 168 -1.83 -3.49 -6.11
C LEU A 168 -2.83 -3.53 -7.27
N LYS A 169 -3.41 -4.71 -7.57
CA LYS A 169 -4.50 -4.84 -8.55
C LYS A 169 -5.72 -3.98 -8.23
N ARG A 170 -5.94 -3.65 -6.95
CA ARG A 170 -7.09 -2.88 -6.45
C ARG A 170 -6.71 -1.46 -6.04
N LYS A 171 -5.42 -1.11 -6.09
CA LYS A 171 -4.90 0.17 -5.57
C LYS A 171 -5.64 1.39 -6.12
N ASN A 172 -5.91 1.45 -7.43
CA ASN A 172 -6.62 2.56 -8.04
C ASN A 172 -8.08 2.65 -7.59
N LEU A 173 -8.78 1.51 -7.56
CA LEU A 173 -10.17 1.42 -7.09
C LEU A 173 -10.29 1.83 -5.61
N VAL A 174 -9.36 1.38 -4.76
CA VAL A 174 -9.29 1.80 -3.35
C VAL A 174 -8.99 3.30 -3.25
N ARG A 175 -8.05 3.83 -4.02
CA ARG A 175 -7.75 5.27 -4.03
C ARG A 175 -8.96 6.12 -4.40
N GLU A 176 -9.69 5.72 -5.43
CA GLU A 176 -10.91 6.42 -5.86
C GLU A 176 -11.98 6.41 -4.77
N ALA A 177 -12.22 5.26 -4.15
CA ALA A 177 -13.19 5.11 -3.07
C ALA A 177 -12.88 6.00 -1.85
N PHE A 178 -11.60 6.26 -1.57
CA PHE A 178 -11.16 7.13 -0.49
C PHE A 178 -10.70 8.52 -0.98
N TYR A 179 -11.20 8.98 -2.13
CA TYR A 179 -10.98 10.35 -2.63
C TYR A 179 -9.50 10.76 -2.66
N GLY A 180 -8.63 9.89 -3.19
CA GLY A 180 -7.20 10.18 -3.26
C GLY A 180 -6.49 10.15 -1.89
N PHE A 181 -7.13 9.57 -0.87
CA PHE A 181 -6.65 9.58 0.51
C PHE A 181 -6.40 10.99 1.05
N GLU A 182 -7.26 11.96 0.71
CA GLU A 182 -7.21 13.28 1.33
C GLU A 182 -7.81 13.20 2.76
N PRO A 183 -7.04 13.39 3.85
CA PRO A 183 -7.52 13.15 5.21
C PRO A 183 -8.73 14.02 5.58
N ASN A 184 -8.83 15.24 5.05
CA ASN A 184 -9.95 16.15 5.29
C ASN A 184 -11.28 15.66 4.72
N ILE A 185 -11.24 14.91 3.60
CA ILE A 185 -12.42 14.33 2.98
C ILE A 185 -12.75 13.01 3.68
N VAL A 186 -11.76 12.13 3.80
CA VAL A 186 -11.94 10.78 4.36
C VAL A 186 -12.42 10.82 5.81
N ALA A 187 -11.93 11.77 6.62
CA ALA A 187 -12.36 11.91 8.02
C ALA A 187 -13.84 12.31 8.20
N LYS A 188 -14.49 12.84 7.15
CA LYS A 188 -15.89 13.27 7.16
C LYS A 188 -16.85 12.20 6.65
N MET A 189 -16.34 11.09 6.13
CA MET A 189 -17.16 9.99 5.62
C MET A 189 -18.05 9.42 6.73
N GLY A 190 -19.34 9.30 6.42
CA GLY A 190 -20.37 8.83 7.34
C GLY A 190 -20.66 7.34 7.18
N GLU A 191 -21.68 6.86 7.89
CA GLU A 191 -22.12 5.45 7.79
C GLU A 191 -22.55 5.07 6.38
N GLU A 192 -23.21 5.97 5.65
CA GLU A 192 -23.64 5.70 4.27
C GLU A 192 -22.44 5.43 3.35
N ASP A 193 -21.41 6.28 3.40
CA ASP A 193 -20.18 6.10 2.62
C ASP A 193 -19.45 4.81 3.01
N ILE A 194 -19.35 4.52 4.32
CA ILE A 194 -18.69 3.31 4.82
C ILE A 194 -19.39 2.06 4.29
N MET A 195 -20.72 2.02 4.36
CA MET A 195 -21.51 0.88 3.92
C MET A 195 -21.48 0.73 2.39
N GLU A 196 -21.49 1.82 1.65
CA GLU A 196 -21.36 1.80 0.19
C GLU A 196 -20.02 1.17 -0.21
N ILE A 197 -18.91 1.67 0.33
CA ILE A 197 -17.57 1.15 0.07
C ILE A 197 -17.45 -0.32 0.47
N ALA A 198 -17.95 -0.68 1.66
CA ALA A 198 -17.89 -2.05 2.16
C ALA A 198 -18.74 -3.04 1.34
N SER A 199 -19.79 -2.56 0.66
CA SER A 199 -20.63 -3.37 -0.21
C SER A 199 -20.00 -3.68 -1.57
N ASN A 200 -18.97 -2.92 -1.96
CA ASN A 200 -18.26 -3.14 -3.21
C ASN A 200 -17.35 -4.38 -3.12
N LYS A 201 -17.79 -5.47 -3.74
CA LYS A 201 -17.05 -6.75 -3.76
C LYS A 201 -15.69 -6.64 -4.45
N ASP A 202 -15.53 -5.75 -5.41
CA ASP A 202 -14.25 -5.56 -6.13
C ASP A 202 -13.19 -4.93 -5.21
N MET A 203 -13.60 -4.17 -4.20
CA MET A 203 -12.70 -3.62 -3.18
C MET A 203 -12.16 -4.68 -2.22
N MET A 204 -12.94 -5.75 -1.98
CA MET A 204 -12.66 -6.78 -0.98
C MET A 204 -12.28 -6.21 0.40
N LEU A 205 -12.84 -5.05 0.74
CA LEU A 205 -12.63 -4.36 2.00
C LEU A 205 -13.88 -4.52 2.87
N GLY A 206 -13.74 -5.30 3.94
CA GLY A 206 -14.81 -5.43 4.93
C GLY A 206 -15.06 -4.11 5.67
N GLU A 207 -16.29 -3.93 6.16
CA GLU A 207 -16.75 -2.72 6.86
C GLU A 207 -15.78 -2.25 7.96
N SER A 208 -15.24 -3.19 8.76
CA SER A 208 -14.30 -2.88 9.84
C SER A 208 -13.01 -2.23 9.34
N ARG A 209 -12.54 -2.57 8.13
CA ARG A 209 -11.35 -1.96 7.51
C ARG A 209 -11.67 -0.59 6.96
N VAL A 210 -12.80 -0.44 6.27
CA VAL A 210 -13.27 0.86 5.76
C VAL A 210 -13.39 1.86 6.91
N ARG A 211 -14.07 1.45 7.99
CA ARG A 211 -14.20 2.25 9.21
C ARG A 211 -12.83 2.58 9.83
N SER A 212 -11.90 1.64 9.83
CA SER A 212 -10.53 1.88 10.33
C SER A 212 -9.78 2.93 9.52
N ILE A 213 -9.93 2.94 8.19
CA ILE A 213 -9.33 3.96 7.31
C ILE A 213 -9.93 5.34 7.62
N VAL A 214 -11.25 5.43 7.80
CA VAL A 214 -11.94 6.67 8.19
C VAL A 214 -11.47 7.19 9.55
N GLU A 215 -11.34 6.31 10.55
CA GLU A 215 -10.81 6.69 11.87
C GLU A 215 -9.33 7.11 11.80
N ASN A 216 -8.52 6.45 10.97
CA ASN A 216 -7.13 6.83 10.75
C ASN A 216 -7.00 8.22 10.13
N ALA A 217 -7.89 8.60 9.19
CA ALA A 217 -7.93 9.95 8.65
C ALA A 217 -8.18 11.01 9.73
N LYS A 218 -9.10 10.75 10.68
CA LYS A 218 -9.35 11.63 11.83
C LYS A 218 -8.10 11.76 12.72
N CYS A 219 -7.38 10.66 12.93
CA CYS A 219 -6.14 10.65 13.70
C CYS A 219 -5.02 11.43 13.01
N ILE A 220 -4.91 11.34 11.68
CA ILE A 220 -3.97 12.14 10.87
C ILE A 220 -4.25 13.63 11.04
N LEU A 221 -5.50 14.07 10.94
CA LEU A 221 -5.87 15.47 11.16
C LEU A 221 -5.53 15.96 12.58
N LYS A 222 -5.61 15.07 13.58
CA LYS A 222 -5.20 15.39 14.96
C LYS A 222 -3.68 15.53 15.07
N ILE A 223 -2.92 14.61 14.45
CA ILE A 223 -1.45 14.68 14.42
C ILE A 223 -0.97 15.94 13.72
N ALA A 224 -1.57 16.31 12.58
CA ALA A 224 -1.19 17.51 11.83
C ALA A 224 -1.28 18.79 12.69
N LYS A 225 -2.24 18.86 13.64
CA LYS A 225 -2.35 20.00 14.56
C LYS A 225 -1.18 20.13 15.53
N THR A 226 -0.53 19.03 15.92
CA THR A 226 0.56 19.04 16.92
C THR A 226 1.95 18.88 16.31
N HIS A 227 2.05 18.23 15.14
CA HIS A 227 3.31 17.93 14.46
C HIS A 227 3.45 18.62 13.08
N GLY A 228 2.48 19.45 12.70
CA GLY A 228 2.42 20.13 11.41
C GLY A 228 1.82 19.26 10.29
N SER A 229 2.29 18.03 10.15
CA SER A 229 1.83 17.08 9.12
C SER A 229 1.98 15.63 9.56
N PHE A 230 1.34 14.69 8.85
CA PHE A 230 1.53 13.26 9.08
C PHE A 230 2.94 12.81 8.68
N SER A 231 3.45 13.34 7.58
CA SER A 231 4.83 13.18 7.12
C SER A 231 5.83 13.65 8.16
N GLY A 232 5.63 14.85 8.72
CA GLY A 232 6.48 15.40 9.78
C GLY A 232 6.52 14.52 11.02
N TYR A 233 5.36 13.94 11.40
CA TYR A 233 5.27 12.98 12.50
C TYR A 233 6.00 11.66 12.19
N MET A 234 5.74 11.05 11.02
CA MET A 234 6.34 9.77 10.65
C MET A 234 7.86 9.88 10.47
N TRP A 235 8.34 10.89 9.73
CA TRP A 235 9.78 11.11 9.54
C TRP A 235 10.45 11.62 10.81
N GLY A 236 9.77 12.41 11.65
CA GLY A 236 10.26 12.82 12.96
C GLY A 236 10.57 11.64 13.88
N SER A 237 9.80 10.54 13.78
CA SER A 237 10.05 9.31 14.55
C SER A 237 11.40 8.63 14.23
N VAL A 238 11.98 8.93 13.07
CA VAL A 238 13.31 8.47 12.63
C VAL A 238 14.32 9.62 12.55
N ASN A 239 14.08 10.72 13.27
CA ASN A 239 14.93 11.92 13.25
C ASN A 239 15.20 12.43 11.82
N TYR A 240 14.20 12.32 10.94
CA TYR A 240 14.26 12.74 9.54
C TYR A 240 15.38 12.07 8.74
N LYS A 241 15.85 10.90 9.21
CA LYS A 241 16.87 10.10 8.53
C LYS A 241 16.33 8.69 8.28
N PRO A 242 16.34 8.21 7.04
CA PRO A 242 15.91 6.86 6.72
C PRO A 242 16.77 5.83 7.47
N THR A 243 16.17 4.70 7.82
CA THR A 243 16.93 3.54 8.31
C THR A 243 17.43 2.75 7.12
N ILE A 244 18.73 2.77 6.84
CA ILE A 244 19.32 2.03 5.71
C ILE A 244 19.83 0.68 6.20
N ASN A 245 19.12 -0.40 5.84
CA ASN A 245 19.54 -1.75 6.15
C ASN A 245 20.35 -2.32 4.99
N ARG A 246 21.58 -2.75 5.25
CA ARG A 246 22.51 -3.27 4.23
C ARG A 246 22.43 -4.80 4.13
N CYS A 247 21.21 -5.32 4.01
CA CYS A 247 20.96 -6.76 3.99
C CYS A 247 21.49 -7.40 2.70
N ARG A 248 22.31 -8.44 2.83
CA ARG A 248 22.76 -9.27 1.69
C ARG A 248 21.81 -10.42 1.37
N HIS A 249 21.04 -10.87 2.34
CA HIS A 249 20.19 -12.05 2.20
C HIS A 249 18.76 -11.72 2.66
N PRO A 250 17.72 -12.25 1.98
CA PRO A 250 16.32 -12.00 2.34
C PRO A 250 15.99 -12.34 3.79
N ARG A 251 16.55 -13.45 4.30
CA ARG A 251 16.35 -13.91 5.69
C ARG A 251 16.86 -12.92 6.75
N ASN A 252 17.68 -11.95 6.36
CA ASN A 252 18.19 -10.92 7.26
C ASN A 252 17.28 -9.68 7.29
N VAL A 253 16.31 -9.57 6.38
CA VAL A 253 15.31 -8.50 6.39
C VAL A 253 14.29 -8.85 7.47
N PRO A 254 14.16 -8.07 8.55
CA PRO A 254 13.29 -8.42 9.65
C PRO A 254 11.81 -8.21 9.28
N LEU A 255 10.89 -8.93 9.93
CA LEU A 255 9.45 -8.68 9.78
C LEU A 255 8.96 -7.49 10.62
N ARG A 256 9.71 -7.13 11.67
CA ARG A 256 9.48 -5.98 12.56
C ARG A 256 10.79 -5.55 13.19
N THR A 257 10.87 -4.30 13.63
CA THR A 257 12.03 -3.76 14.34
C THR A 257 11.61 -3.08 15.65
N PRO A 258 12.54 -2.92 16.62
CA PRO A 258 12.24 -2.14 17.83
C PRO A 258 11.73 -0.73 17.54
N LYS A 259 12.21 -0.10 16.45
CA LYS A 259 11.72 1.21 16.00
C LYS A 259 10.27 1.13 15.51
N ALA A 260 9.94 0.14 14.67
CA ALA A 260 8.56 -0.07 14.21
C ALA A 260 7.59 -0.39 15.36
N GLU A 261 8.05 -1.14 16.37
CA GLU A 261 7.27 -1.41 17.59
C GLU A 261 6.97 -0.13 18.38
N ALA A 262 7.96 0.75 18.52
CA ALA A 262 7.77 2.03 19.18
C ALA A 262 6.77 2.92 18.41
N ILE A 263 6.92 3.02 17.08
CA ILE A 263 6.00 3.79 16.22
C ILE A 263 4.59 3.20 16.26
N SER A 264 4.46 1.88 16.17
CA SER A 264 3.18 1.18 16.28
C SER A 264 2.47 1.47 17.60
N LYS A 265 3.19 1.38 18.72
CA LYS A 265 2.64 1.72 20.04
C LYS A 265 2.18 3.17 20.11
N ASP A 266 2.91 4.09 19.48
CA ASP A 266 2.56 5.51 19.48
C ASP A 266 1.35 5.82 18.60
N LEU A 267 1.29 5.26 17.39
CA LEU A 267 0.12 5.34 16.51
C LEU A 267 -1.14 4.81 17.21
N LEU A 268 -1.05 3.68 17.92
CA LEU A 268 -2.15 3.14 18.71
C LEU A 268 -2.61 4.11 19.81
N LYS A 269 -1.70 4.79 20.52
CA LYS A 269 -2.05 5.83 21.50
C LYS A 269 -2.76 7.02 20.87
N HIS A 270 -2.41 7.35 19.63
CA HIS A 270 -3.07 8.40 18.85
C HIS A 270 -4.45 7.98 18.30
N GLY A 271 -4.83 6.71 18.44
CA GLY A 271 -6.14 6.19 18.05
C GLY A 271 -6.16 5.48 16.69
N PHE A 272 -5.01 5.32 16.04
CA PHE A 272 -4.93 4.59 14.77
C PHE A 272 -5.31 3.12 14.95
N ARG A 273 -5.87 2.55 13.88
CA ARG A 273 -6.30 1.16 13.76
C ARG A 273 -5.53 0.46 12.66
N LEU A 274 -5.38 -0.87 12.79
CA LEU A 274 -4.62 -1.72 11.86
C LEU A 274 -3.15 -1.30 11.71
N VAL A 275 -2.53 -0.83 12.79
CA VAL A 275 -1.14 -0.34 12.83
C VAL A 275 -0.27 -1.22 13.73
N GLY A 276 -0.39 -2.55 13.62
CA GLY A 276 0.47 -3.49 14.35
C GLY A 276 1.95 -3.40 13.91
N PRO A 277 2.92 -3.85 14.73
CA PRO A 277 4.35 -3.63 14.43
C PRO A 277 4.83 -4.16 13.07
N VAL A 278 4.28 -5.29 12.61
CA VAL A 278 4.60 -5.84 11.28
C VAL A 278 4.06 -4.94 10.17
N ILE A 279 2.81 -4.47 10.29
CA ILE A 279 2.17 -3.56 9.32
C ILE A 279 2.94 -2.24 9.26
N VAL A 280 3.29 -1.69 10.43
CA VAL A 280 4.07 -0.45 10.52
C VAL A 280 5.44 -0.62 9.89
N TYR A 281 6.11 -1.77 10.08
CA TYR A 281 7.39 -1.99 9.43
C TYR A 281 7.26 -2.14 7.91
N SER A 282 6.25 -2.88 7.42
CA SER A 282 5.94 -2.94 5.99
C SER A 282 5.64 -1.57 5.39
N PHE A 283 4.94 -0.71 6.12
CA PHE A 283 4.71 0.68 5.75
C PHE A 283 6.01 1.48 5.70
N MET A 284 6.87 1.36 6.71
CA MET A 284 8.18 2.03 6.72
C MET A 284 9.04 1.63 5.53
N GLN A 285 9.04 0.34 5.17
CA GLN A 285 9.72 -0.18 3.99
C GLN A 285 9.12 0.40 2.70
N ALA A 286 7.80 0.32 2.55
CA ALA A 286 7.11 0.80 1.35
C ALA A 286 7.29 2.31 1.12
N ALA A 287 7.27 3.11 2.20
CA ALA A 287 7.40 4.56 2.16
C ALA A 287 8.86 5.07 2.14
N GLY A 288 9.86 4.18 2.11
CA GLY A 288 11.28 4.56 2.12
C GLY A 288 11.76 5.17 3.44
N ILE A 289 10.98 5.07 4.53
CA ILE A 289 11.43 5.37 5.90
C ILE A 289 12.47 4.34 6.35
N SER A 290 12.37 3.11 5.84
CA SER A 290 13.39 2.07 5.92
C SER A 290 13.74 1.59 4.52
N ILE A 291 15.03 1.54 4.20
CA ILE A 291 15.54 1.06 2.92
C ILE A 291 16.03 -0.37 3.12
N ASP A 292 15.19 -1.32 2.67
CA ASP A 292 15.40 -2.76 2.85
C ASP A 292 15.63 -3.50 1.53
N HIS A 293 15.85 -2.76 0.43
CA HIS A 293 16.39 -3.36 -0.79
C HIS A 293 17.67 -4.11 -0.44
N LEU A 294 17.83 -5.32 -0.98
CA LEU A 294 19.07 -6.07 -0.79
C LEU A 294 20.21 -5.32 -1.47
N VAL A 295 21.42 -5.43 -0.93
CA VAL A 295 22.56 -4.63 -1.42
C VAL A 295 22.95 -4.94 -2.88
N ASP A 296 22.51 -6.07 -3.42
CA ASP A 296 22.70 -6.47 -4.81
C ASP A 296 21.50 -6.13 -5.71
N CYS A 297 20.42 -5.60 -5.15
CA CYS A 297 19.29 -5.07 -5.91
C CYS A 297 19.69 -3.76 -6.61
N PHE A 298 19.32 -3.61 -7.87
CA PHE A 298 19.62 -2.42 -8.67
C PHE A 298 19.05 -1.12 -8.05
N ARG A 299 17.94 -1.24 -7.30
CA ARG A 299 17.28 -0.11 -6.60
C ARG A 299 17.97 0.30 -5.31
N PHE A 300 18.83 -0.52 -4.72
CA PHE A 300 19.41 -0.25 -3.40
C PHE A 300 20.14 1.10 -3.37
N SER A 301 21.13 1.28 -4.25
CA SER A 301 21.93 2.51 -4.31
C SER A 301 21.07 3.73 -4.66
N GLU A 302 20.09 3.56 -5.55
CA GLU A 302 19.18 4.64 -5.94
C GLU A 302 18.31 5.11 -4.77
N CYS A 303 17.65 4.17 -4.08
CA CYS A 303 16.82 4.48 -2.92
C CYS A 303 17.64 5.11 -1.78
N VAL A 304 18.85 4.62 -1.51
CA VAL A 304 19.77 5.25 -0.54
C VAL A 304 20.09 6.69 -0.93
N ASN A 305 20.48 6.93 -2.18
CA ASN A 305 20.81 8.27 -2.67
C ASN A 305 19.62 9.22 -2.63
N LEU A 306 18.40 8.73 -2.89
CA LEU A 306 17.18 9.53 -2.76
C LEU A 306 16.89 9.89 -1.30
N ALA A 307 17.18 8.98 -0.37
CA ALA A 307 16.85 9.11 1.04
C ALA A 307 17.91 9.90 1.84
N GLU A 308 19.15 9.98 1.35
CA GLU A 308 20.19 10.84 1.91
C GLU A 308 20.04 12.31 1.52
N ARG A 309 19.13 12.64 0.58
CA ARG A 309 18.77 14.03 0.30
C ARG A 309 18.15 14.66 1.55
N PRO A 310 18.45 15.94 1.86
CA PRO A 310 17.88 16.61 3.01
C PRO A 310 16.36 16.44 3.03
N TRP A 311 15.82 16.00 4.16
CA TRP A 311 14.38 16.01 4.40
C TRP A 311 13.91 17.43 4.14
N ARG A 312 13.09 17.58 3.11
CA ARG A 312 12.82 18.90 2.58
C ARG A 312 12.12 19.72 3.65
N HIS A 313 12.52 20.99 3.76
CA HIS A 313 11.60 22.05 4.13
C HIS A 313 10.52 22.19 3.02
N VAL A 314 9.72 21.14 2.81
CA VAL A 314 8.47 21.16 2.02
C VAL A 314 7.34 21.60 2.93
#